data_AF-A0A4Q9FWR2-F1
#
_entry.id   AF-A0A4Q9FWR2-F1
#
_cell.length_a   1.000
_cell.length_b   1.000
_cell.length_c   1.000
_cell.angle_alpha   90.00
_cell.angle_beta   90.00
_cell.angle_gamma   90.00
#
_symmetry.space_group_name_H-M   'P 1'
#
loop_
_entity.id
_entity.type
_entity.pdbx_description
1 polymer ?
#
loop_
_entity_poly.entity_id
_entity_poly.type
_entity_poly.pdbx_seq_one_letter_code
_entity_poly.pdbx_strand_id
1 'polypeptide(L)' 'VERAFCRIKDFRRVATRYDKLARTYTAAIALAAIVTWWL' A
#
# COMPACT_ATOMS: atom_id res chain seq x y z
N VAL A 1 16.29 -19.05 13.51
CA VAL A 1 16.11 -17.57 13.51
C VAL A 1 16.38 -16.95 12.13
N GLU A 2 17.38 -17.44 11.38
CA GLU A 2 17.80 -16.89 10.06
C GLU A 2 16.72 -17.00 8.97
N ARG A 3 15.91 -18.06 8.97
CA ARG A 3 14.79 -18.23 8.02
C ARG A 3 13.70 -17.16 8.15
N ALA A 4 13.45 -16.66 9.36
CA ALA A 4 12.46 -15.60 9.59
C ALA A 4 12.95 -14.24 9.06
N PHE A 5 14.24 -13.95 9.26
CA PHE A 5 14.87 -12.73 8.75
C PHE A 5 14.91 -12.70 7.22
N CYS A 6 15.17 -13.85 6.58
CA CYS A 6 15.14 -13.95 5.12
C CYS A 6 13.75 -13.65 4.55
N ARG A 7 12.69 -14.12 5.23
CA ARG A 7 11.28 -13.86 4.89
C ARG A 7 10.92 -12.38 5.00
N ILE A 8 11.30 -11.70 6.10
CA ILE A 8 11.09 -10.25 6.30
C ILE A 8 11.75 -9.43 5.18
N LYS A 9 12.92 -9.86 4.69
CA LYS A 9 13.61 -9.17 3.60
C LYS A 9 12.89 -9.35 2.26
N ASP A 10 12.32 -10.52 2.00
CA ASP A 10 11.51 -10.80 0.80
C ASP A 10 10.17 -10.05 0.80
N PHE A 11 9.54 -9.93 1.98
CA PHE A 11 8.33 -9.12 2.16
C PHE A 11 8.53 -7.65 1.79
N ARG A 12 9.76 -7.12 1.79
CA ARG A 12 10.06 -5.77 1.34
C ARG A 12 9.80 -5.60 -0.16
N ARG A 13 10.14 -6.60 -0.97
CA ARG A 13 9.88 -6.61 -2.43
C ARG A 13 8.39 -6.79 -2.72
N VAL A 14 7.72 -7.61 -1.91
CA VAL A 14 6.26 -7.79 -1.94
C VAL A 14 5.55 -6.48 -1.58
N ALA A 15 6.00 -5.80 -0.52
CA ALA A 15 5.48 -4.50 -0.10
C ALA A 15 5.64 -3.44 -1.20
N THR A 16 6.77 -3.38 -1.93
CA THR A 16 6.91 -2.46 -3.07
C THR A 16 5.97 -2.79 -4.24
N ARG A 17 5.60 -4.06 -4.44
CA ARG A 17 4.54 -4.42 -5.43
C ARG A 17 3.16 -3.96 -4.97
N TYR A 18 2.87 -4.08 -3.68
CA TYR A 18 1.60 -3.63 -3.10
C TYR A 18 1.53 -2.12 -2.88
N ASP A 19 2.67 -1.41 -2.83
CA ASP A 19 2.72 0.03 -2.66
C ASP A 19 1.96 0.75 -3.78
N LYS A 20 2.02 0.22 -5.01
CA LYS A 20 1.21 0.74 -6.12
C LYS A 20 -0.28 0.64 -5.83
N LEU A 21 -0.75 -0.51 -5.34
CA LEU A 21 -2.15 -0.73 -5.00
C LEU A 21 -2.57 0.14 -3.80
N ALA A 22 -1.73 0.20 -2.77
CA ALA A 22 -1.97 1.02 -1.59
C ALA A 22 -2.01 2.51 -1.94
N ARG A 23 -1.10 2.99 -2.80
CA ARG A 23 -1.05 4.37 -3.26
C ARG A 23 -2.22 4.72 -4.18
N THR A 24 -2.66 3.81 -5.05
CA THR A 24 -3.89 4.01 -5.82
C THR A 24 -5.13 3.97 -4.95
N TYR A 25 -5.18 3.12 -3.93
CA TYR A 25 -6.31 3.02 -3.02
C TYR A 25 -6.43 4.25 -2.12
N THR A 26 -5.32 4.75 -1.57
CA THR A 26 -5.30 6.00 -0.81
C THR A 26 -5.60 7.21 -1.69
N ALA A 27 -5.11 7.25 -2.94
CA ALA A 27 -5.48 8.29 -3.89
C ALA A 27 -6.97 8.25 -4.25
N ALA A 28 -7.54 7.06 -4.45
CA ALA A 28 -8.97 6.89 -4.72
C ALA A 28 -9.83 7.34 -3.53
N ILE A 29 -9.44 6.99 -2.30
CA ILE A 29 -10.11 7.47 -1.08
C ILE A 29 -10.00 8.99 -0.95
N ALA A 30 -8.83 9.58 -1.22
CA ALA A 30 -8.65 11.02 -1.18
C ALA A 30 -9.56 11.73 -2.21
N LEU A 31 -9.65 11.20 -3.43
CA LEU A 31 -10.56 11.72 -4.45
C LEU A 31 -12.03 11.55 -4.04
N ALA A 32 -12.42 10.39 -3.51
CA ALA A 32 -13.78 10.15 -3.03
C ALA A 32 -14.15 11.06 -1.86
N ALA A 33 -13.22 11.32 -0.93
CA ALA A 33 -13.42 12.25 0.18
C ALA A 33 -13.60 13.70 -0.30
N ILE A 34 -12.78 14.13 -1.28
CA ILE A 34 -12.97 15.43 -1.93
C ILE A 34 -14.36 15.50 -2.58
N VAL A 35 -14.72 14.52 -3.41
CA VAL A 35 -16.04 14.49 -4.08
C VAL A 35 -17.19 14.52 -3.07
N THR A 36 -17.10 13.77 -1.98
CA THR A 36 -18.12 13.76 -0.92
C THR A 36 -18.21 15.08 -0.16
N TRP A 37 -17.11 15.83 -0.06
CA TRP A 37 -17.08 17.13 0.61
C TRP A 37 -17.69 18.26 -0.24
N TRP A 38 -17.66 18.11 -1.57
CA TRP A 38 -18.22 19.09 -2.51
C TRP A 38 -19.67 18.78 -2.94
N LEU A 39 -20.20 17.60 -2.57
CA LEU A 39 -21.59 17.19 -2.78
C LEU A 39 -22.45 17.60 -1.57
#